data_AF-A0A5P8KA31-F1
#
_entry.id   AF-A0A5P8KA31-F1
#
_cell.length_a   1.000
_cell.length_b   1.000
_cell.length_c   1.000
_cell.angle_alpha   90.00
_cell.angle_beta   90.00
_cell.angle_gamma   90.00
#
_symmetry.space_group_name_H-M   'P 1'
#
loop_
_entity.id
_entity.type
_entity.pdbx_description
1 polymer ?
#
loop_
_entity_poly.entity_id
_entity_poly.type
_entity_poly.pdbx_seq_one_letter_code
_entity_poly.pdbx_strand_id
1 'polypeptide(L)'
;MTDSAGKARPVDQQERLGEIMSDEEAATAIDPILVDRMTEVIRQTAIAICAEQPDVPEPQDLSDLDSFSVVQVLLDLENELDVKLLEELEGFRGKTFREISEYIVDIADRKEILPDFTKSVDRVWDDKGADAALEHH
;
A
#
# COMPACT_ATOMS: atom_id res chain seq x y z
N MET A 1 -60.30 -57.68 14.34
CA MET A 1 -60.66 -56.43 13.64
C MET A 1 -59.77 -55.36 14.27
N THR A 2 -58.50 -55.25 13.84
CA THR A 2 -58.02 -54.36 12.75
C THR A 2 -58.34 -52.89 13.10
N ASP A 3 -57.40 -51.96 13.24
CA ASP A 3 -56.22 -51.75 12.42
C ASP A 3 -55.13 -50.90 13.10
N SER A 4 -53.91 -51.10 12.58
CA SER A 4 -52.70 -50.31 12.75
C SER A 4 -52.78 -48.95 12.05
N ALA A 5 -52.13 -47.93 12.61
CA ALA A 5 -51.37 -46.88 11.90
C ALA A 5 -50.62 -46.06 12.99
N GLY A 6 -49.30 -45.94 13.05
CA GLY A 6 -48.35 -45.86 11.95
C GLY A 6 -48.26 -44.41 11.45
N LYS A 7 -47.47 -43.55 12.14
CA LYS A 7 -46.88 -42.39 11.47
C LYS A 7 -45.53 -42.01 12.09
N ALA A 8 -44.54 -42.00 11.19
CA ALA A 8 -43.13 -41.78 11.41
C ALA A 8 -42.79 -40.31 11.70
N ARG A 9 -41.58 -40.11 12.25
CA ARG A 9 -40.86 -38.85 12.48
C ARG A 9 -40.59 -38.09 11.16
N PRO A 10 -40.33 -36.79 11.26
CA PRO A 10 -38.96 -36.26 11.05
C PRO A 10 -38.57 -35.39 12.27
N VAL A 11 -37.47 -35.62 12.99
CA VAL A 11 -36.10 -35.19 12.67
C VAL A 11 -36.06 -33.90 11.86
N ASP A 12 -36.38 -32.78 12.52
CA ASP A 12 -36.03 -31.45 12.01
C ASP A 12 -34.52 -31.26 12.15
N GLN A 13 -33.87 -31.50 11.00
CA GLN A 13 -32.61 -30.92 10.61
C GLN A 13 -32.77 -29.40 10.51
N GLN A 14 -32.37 -28.67 11.55
CA GLN A 14 -31.82 -27.33 11.43
C GLN A 14 -30.38 -27.46 11.96
N GLU A 15 -29.46 -27.96 11.12
CA GLU A 15 -28.48 -27.12 10.41
C GLU A 15 -27.52 -26.48 11.43
N ARG A 16 -26.39 -27.11 11.80
CA ARG A 16 -25.17 -27.19 10.97
C ARG A 16 -25.03 -26.02 10.00
N LEU A 17 -24.93 -24.82 10.56
CA LEU A 17 -24.30 -23.64 9.96
C LEU A 17 -23.35 -23.12 11.03
N GLY A 18 -22.09 -23.58 11.01
CA GLY A 18 -20.99 -22.72 10.57
C GLY A 18 -20.59 -21.85 11.77
N GLU A 19 -19.46 -22.05 12.46
CA GLU A 19 -18.14 -21.86 11.85
C GLU A 19 -18.19 -20.80 10.73
N ILE A 20 -18.81 -19.66 11.04
CA ILE A 20 -18.38 -18.37 10.50
C ILE A 20 -17.47 -17.89 11.62
N MET A 21 -16.20 -18.28 11.59
CA MET A 21 -15.20 -17.40 10.98
C MET A 21 -15.51 -15.97 11.41
N SER A 22 -15.28 -15.68 12.70
CA SER A 22 -14.57 -14.45 13.02
C SER A 22 -13.21 -14.56 12.34
N ASP A 23 -13.20 -14.43 11.02
CA ASP A 23 -12.21 -13.60 10.34
C ASP A 23 -12.53 -12.18 10.83
N GLU A 24 -12.28 -11.96 12.11
CA GLU A 24 -11.90 -10.66 12.59
C GLU A 24 -10.62 -10.43 11.83
N GLU A 25 -10.79 -9.79 10.66
CA GLU A 25 -9.76 -9.12 9.88
C GLU A 25 -8.61 -8.87 10.82
N ALA A 26 -7.62 -9.77 10.77
CA ALA A 26 -6.31 -9.43 11.23
C ALA A 26 -5.90 -8.41 10.19
N ALA A 27 -6.33 -7.16 10.40
CA ALA A 27 -5.82 -6.00 9.72
C ALA A 27 -4.32 -6.19 9.88
N THR A 28 -3.67 -6.61 8.79
CA THR A 28 -2.23 -6.76 8.74
C THR A 28 -1.76 -5.37 9.07
N ALA A 29 -1.33 -5.19 10.33
CA ALA A 29 -0.97 -3.89 10.83
C ALA A 29 0.23 -3.47 9.98
N ILE A 30 -0.03 -2.56 9.03
CA ILE A 30 0.96 -2.08 8.08
C ILE A 30 2.18 -1.65 8.89
N ASP A 31 3.36 -2.17 8.52
CA ASP A 31 4.59 -1.89 9.26
C ASP A 31 4.89 -0.38 9.22
N PRO A 32 4.83 0.33 10.37
CA PRO A 32 5.03 1.77 10.40
C PRO A 32 6.44 2.16 9.97
N ILE A 33 7.45 1.29 10.16
CA ILE A 33 8.84 1.57 9.75
C ILE A 33 8.93 1.56 8.22
N LEU A 34 8.29 0.60 7.57
CA LEU A 34 8.22 0.53 6.11
C LEU A 34 7.51 1.76 5.53
N VAL A 35 6.41 2.20 6.16
CA VAL A 35 5.68 3.41 5.75
C VAL A 35 6.56 4.65 5.88
N ASP A 36 7.30 4.80 6.98
CA ASP A 36 8.20 5.94 7.18
C ASP A 36 9.32 5.96 6.13
N ARG A 37 9.91 4.80 5.82
CA ARG A 37 10.91 4.67 4.74
C ARG A 37 10.32 5.02 3.39
N MET A 38 9.17 4.45 3.05
CA MET A 38 8.51 4.76 1.78
C MET A 38 8.17 6.25 1.68
N THR A 39 7.69 6.87 2.77
CA THR A 39 7.36 8.30 2.83
C THR A 39 8.52 9.17 2.43
N GLU A 40 9.71 8.85 2.92
CA GLU A 40 10.88 9.66 2.65
C GLU A 40 11.56 9.28 1.32
N VAL A 41 11.44 8.05 0.81
CA VAL A 41 11.73 7.76 -0.61
C VAL A 41 10.88 8.65 -1.53
N ILE A 42 9.56 8.71 -1.31
CA ILE A 42 8.64 9.54 -2.11
C ILE A 42 9.02 11.01 -2.00
N ARG A 43 9.29 11.51 -0.79
CA ARG A 43 9.70 12.90 -0.57
C ARG A 43 10.95 13.23 -1.36
N GLN A 44 12.01 12.42 -1.24
CA GLN A 44 13.27 12.67 -1.94
C GLN A 44 13.12 12.66 -3.46
N THR A 45 12.32 11.74 -4.00
CA THR A 45 11.99 11.71 -5.42
C THR A 45 11.22 12.96 -5.86
N ALA A 46 10.25 13.41 -5.07
CA ALA A 46 9.52 14.65 -5.34
C ALA A 46 10.43 15.89 -5.31
N ILE A 47 11.34 15.96 -4.34
CA ILE A 47 12.34 17.04 -4.24
C ILE A 47 13.24 17.04 -5.47
N ALA A 48 13.77 15.90 -5.88
CA ALA A 48 14.66 15.78 -7.03
C ALA A 48 13.99 16.28 -8.32
N ILE A 49 12.73 15.89 -8.55
CA ILE A 49 11.94 16.34 -9.71
C ILE A 49 11.70 17.86 -9.68
N CYS A 50 11.36 18.42 -8.51
CA CYS A 50 11.14 19.86 -8.37
C CYS A 50 12.45 20.66 -8.49
N ALA A 51 13.59 20.12 -8.05
CA ALA A 51 14.89 20.78 -8.10
C ALA A 51 15.38 21.06 -9.54
N GLU A 52 14.88 20.34 -10.54
CA GLU A 52 15.15 20.63 -11.95
C GLU A 52 14.52 21.95 -12.42
N GLN A 53 13.63 22.56 -11.63
CA GLN A 53 12.91 23.78 -11.95
C GLN A 53 13.21 24.89 -10.93
N PRO A 54 13.99 25.93 -11.29
CA PRO A 54 14.51 26.91 -10.33
C PRO A 54 13.44 27.78 -9.64
N ASP A 55 12.24 27.86 -10.21
CA ASP A 55 11.12 28.65 -9.68
C ASP A 55 10.10 27.80 -8.89
N VAL A 56 10.29 26.48 -8.82
CA VAL A 56 9.41 25.58 -8.09
C VAL A 56 9.97 25.34 -6.69
N PRO A 57 9.20 25.65 -5.63
CA PRO A 57 9.66 25.41 -4.27
C PRO A 57 9.75 23.90 -3.97
N GLU A 58 10.56 23.55 -2.98
CA GLU A 58 10.63 22.20 -2.45
C GLU A 58 9.26 21.75 -1.89
N PRO A 59 8.71 20.61 -2.33
CA PRO A 59 7.40 20.15 -1.90
C PRO A 59 7.46 19.62 -0.47
N GLN A 60 6.50 20.02 0.37
CA GLN A 60 6.35 19.50 1.74
C GLN A 60 5.36 18.35 1.80
N ASP A 61 4.37 18.37 0.90
CA ASP A 61 3.32 17.36 0.79
C ASP A 61 3.01 17.03 -0.69
N LEU A 62 2.29 15.92 -0.92
CA LEU A 62 1.86 15.51 -2.25
C LEU A 62 0.96 16.56 -2.91
N SER A 63 0.18 17.31 -2.13
CA SER A 63 -0.67 18.40 -2.65
C SER A 63 0.09 19.61 -3.18
N ASP A 64 1.39 19.71 -2.91
CA ASP A 64 2.24 20.77 -3.45
C ASP A 64 2.68 20.46 -4.89
N LEU A 65 2.53 19.20 -5.31
CA LEU A 65 2.88 18.76 -6.67
C LEU A 65 1.73 19.01 -7.63
N ASP A 66 2.08 19.46 -8.85
CA ASP A 66 1.13 19.44 -9.95
C ASP A 66 0.89 17.99 -10.41
N SER A 67 -0.20 17.79 -11.17
CA SER A 67 -0.58 16.44 -11.63
C SER A 67 0.48 15.77 -12.49
N PHE A 68 1.33 16.54 -13.18
CA PHE A 68 2.40 15.99 -14.01
C PHE A 68 3.58 15.55 -13.15
N SER A 69 4.01 16.36 -12.18
CA SER A 69 5.03 16.00 -11.20
C SER A 69 4.63 14.78 -10.38
N VAL A 70 3.34 14.63 -10.00
CA VAL A 70 2.85 13.40 -9.36
C VAL A 70 3.07 12.18 -10.26
N VAL A 71 2.75 12.29 -11.56
CA VAL A 71 2.98 11.18 -12.51
C VAL A 71 4.47 10.86 -12.64
N GLN A 72 5.34 11.86 -12.68
CA GLN A 72 6.79 11.65 -12.73
C GLN A 72 7.30 10.93 -11.48
N VAL A 73 6.88 11.36 -10.29
CA VAL A 73 7.21 10.68 -9.02
C VAL A 73 6.81 9.21 -9.09
N LEU A 74 5.59 8.92 -9.55
CA LEU A 74 5.11 7.53 -9.63
C LEU A 74 5.90 6.69 -10.64
N LEU A 75 6.26 7.25 -11.80
CA LEU A 75 7.07 6.55 -12.79
C LEU A 75 8.49 6.26 -12.27
N ASP A 76 9.10 7.20 -11.56
CA ASP A 76 10.42 7.03 -10.97
C ASP A 76 10.38 5.96 -9.87
N LEU A 77 9.35 5.97 -9.02
CA LEU A 77 9.15 4.93 -7.99
C LEU A 77 8.91 3.55 -8.61
N GLU A 78 8.10 3.45 -9.67
CA GLU A 78 7.90 2.19 -10.40
C GLU A 78 9.22 1.62 -10.93
N ASN A 79 10.07 2.49 -11.49
CA ASN A 79 11.36 2.10 -12.03
C ASN A 79 12.37 1.73 -10.91
N GLU A 80 12.44 2.51 -9.85
CA GLU A 80 13.36 2.27 -8.73
C GLU A 80 12.99 1.04 -7.92
N LEU A 81 11.68 0.76 -7.73
CA LEU A 81 11.19 -0.32 -6.87
C LEU A 81 10.77 -1.58 -7.65
N ASP A 82 10.80 -1.54 -8.98
CA ASP A 82 10.36 -2.60 -9.91
C ASP A 82 8.90 -3.04 -9.67
N VAL A 83 7.99 -2.06 -9.59
CA VAL A 83 6.56 -2.27 -9.36
C VAL A 83 5.68 -1.52 -10.36
N LYS A 84 4.37 -1.82 -10.36
CA LYS A 84 3.34 -1.12 -11.15
C LYS A 84 2.36 -0.46 -10.20
N LEU A 85 2.37 0.87 -10.16
CA LEU A 85 1.67 1.74 -9.20
C LEU A 85 0.61 2.62 -9.85
N LEU A 86 0.87 3.14 -11.06
CA LEU A 86 -0.03 4.09 -11.73
C LEU A 86 -1.45 3.54 -11.91
N GLU A 87 -1.56 2.28 -12.31
CA GLU A 87 -2.84 1.59 -12.50
C GLU A 87 -3.57 1.35 -11.17
N GLU A 88 -2.81 1.11 -10.08
CA GLU A 88 -3.36 0.80 -8.76
C GLU A 88 -3.76 2.03 -7.95
N LEU A 89 -3.24 3.20 -8.35
CA LEU A 89 -3.56 4.50 -7.76
C LEU A 89 -4.85 5.11 -8.32
N GLU A 90 -5.57 4.37 -9.18
CA GLU A 90 -6.91 4.79 -9.61
C GLU A 90 -7.81 5.00 -8.38
N GLY A 91 -8.32 6.22 -8.23
CA GLY A 91 -9.20 6.58 -7.12
C GLY A 91 -8.49 6.98 -5.83
N PHE A 92 -7.16 7.02 -5.78
CA PHE A 92 -6.43 7.62 -4.66
C PHE A 92 -6.79 9.11 -4.51
N ARG A 93 -6.92 9.57 -3.25
CA ARG A 93 -7.35 10.94 -2.88
C ARG A 93 -6.55 11.56 -1.73
N GLY A 94 -5.52 10.87 -1.24
CA GLY A 94 -4.64 11.42 -0.21
C GLY A 94 -3.86 12.64 -0.72
N LYS A 95 -3.34 13.42 0.21
CA LYS A 95 -2.68 14.71 -0.04
C LYS A 95 -1.29 14.79 0.56
N THR A 96 -0.93 13.86 1.42
CA THR A 96 0.39 13.81 2.08
C THR A 96 1.23 12.68 1.50
N PHE A 97 2.56 12.80 1.63
CA PHE A 97 3.47 11.71 1.26
C PHE A 97 3.23 10.45 2.09
N ARG A 98 2.82 10.59 3.35
CA ARG A 98 2.50 9.47 4.23
C ARG A 98 1.26 8.71 3.76
N GLU A 99 0.17 9.41 3.40
CA GLU A 99 -1.06 8.74 2.93
C GLU A 99 -0.81 7.93 1.64
N ILE A 100 -0.02 8.47 0.70
CA ILE A 100 0.31 7.70 -0.51
C ILE A 100 1.25 6.54 -0.21
N SER A 101 2.14 6.67 0.79
CA SER A 101 3.01 5.58 1.23
C SER A 101 2.23 4.44 1.86
N GLU A 102 1.31 4.76 2.78
CA GLU A 102 0.41 3.78 3.38
C GLU A 102 -0.38 3.04 2.31
N TYR A 103 -0.89 3.77 1.32
CA TYR A 103 -1.64 3.17 0.21
C TYR A 103 -0.78 2.29 -0.70
N ILE A 104 0.47 2.67 -1.00
CA ILE A 104 1.39 1.84 -1.79
C ILE A 104 1.79 0.58 -1.03
N VAL A 105 2.05 0.67 0.28
CA VAL A 105 2.36 -0.49 1.12
C VAL A 105 1.16 -1.44 1.18
N ASP A 106 -0.06 -0.91 1.30
CA ASP A 106 -1.29 -1.70 1.21
C ASP A 106 -1.44 -2.40 -0.16
N ILE A 107 -1.12 -1.73 -1.27
CA ILE A 107 -1.09 -2.37 -2.60
C ILE A 107 -0.09 -3.53 -2.62
N ALA A 108 1.11 -3.34 -2.06
CA ALA A 108 2.14 -4.39 -2.02
C ALA A 108 1.71 -5.60 -1.18
N ASP A 109 0.99 -5.37 -0.07
CA ASP A 109 0.39 -6.43 0.76
C ASP A 109 -0.71 -7.17 -0.02
N ARG A 110 -1.66 -6.44 -0.62
CA ARG A 110 -2.76 -7.01 -1.42
C ARG A 110 -2.28 -7.79 -2.65
N LYS A 111 -1.11 -7.46 -3.19
CA LYS A 111 -0.46 -8.16 -4.31
C LYS A 111 0.46 -9.31 -3.86
N GLU A 112 0.58 -9.56 -2.56
CA GLU A 112 1.44 -10.59 -1.98
C GLU A 112 2.93 -10.42 -2.34
N ILE A 113 3.37 -9.18 -2.63
CA ILE A 113 4.76 -8.84 -2.96
C ILE A 113 5.49 -8.10 -1.83
N LEU A 114 4.84 -7.91 -0.68
CA LEU A 114 5.37 -7.14 0.45
C LEU A 114 6.82 -7.50 0.86
N PRO A 115 7.24 -8.79 0.91
CA PRO A 115 8.62 -9.13 1.27
C PRO A 115 9.68 -8.61 0.27
N ASP A 116 9.37 -8.64 -1.02
CA ASP A 116 10.30 -8.17 -2.05
C ASP A 116 10.21 -6.65 -2.21
N PHE A 117 9.01 -6.08 -2.09
CA PHE A 117 8.79 -4.64 -2.02
C PHE A 117 9.59 -4.01 -0.86
N THR A 118 9.55 -4.61 0.33
CA THR A 118 10.31 -4.14 1.50
C THR A 118 11.81 -4.09 1.21
N LYS A 119 12.38 -5.13 0.58
CA LYS A 119 13.79 -5.14 0.19
C LYS A 119 14.13 -4.06 -0.84
N SER A 120 13.24 -3.82 -1.81
CA SER A 120 13.40 -2.74 -2.79
C SER A 120 13.39 -1.38 -2.11
N VAL A 121 12.44 -1.12 -1.20
CA VAL A 121 12.37 0.12 -0.43
C VAL A 121 13.63 0.31 0.41
N ASP A 122 14.08 -0.72 1.14
CA ASP A 122 15.29 -0.64 1.95
C ASP A 122 16.54 -0.34 1.11
N ARG A 123 16.66 -0.97 -0.07
CA ARG A 123 17.76 -0.68 -0.99
C ARG A 123 17.73 0.78 -1.47
N VAL A 124 16.59 1.25 -1.96
CA VAL A 124 16.45 2.63 -2.48
C VAL A 124 16.64 3.65 -1.37
N TRP A 125 16.14 3.36 -0.17
CA TRP A 125 16.35 4.17 1.02
C TRP A 125 17.83 4.33 1.35
N ASP A 126 18.57 3.22 1.41
CA ASP A 126 20.00 3.23 1.71
C ASP A 126 20.79 3.97 0.62
N ASP A 127 20.43 3.79 -0.65
CA ASP A 127 21.04 4.49 -1.79
C ASP A 127 20.84 6.01 -1.67
N LYS A 128 19.60 6.49 -1.43
CA LYS A 128 19.32 7.93 -1.27
C LYS A 128 19.93 8.52 0.01
N GLY A 129 20.01 7.73 1.08
CA GLY A 129 20.70 8.12 2.31
C GLY A 129 22.22 8.28 2.13
N ALA A 130 22.83 7.50 1.23
CA ALA A 130 24.24 7.65 0.86
C ALA A 130 24.49 8.90 0.01
N ASP A 131 23.59 9.22 -0.92
CA ASP A 131 23.71 10.41 -1.77
C ASP A 131 23.62 11.71 -0.96
N ALA A 132 22.68 11.80 -0.01
CA ALA A 132 22.56 12.95 0.89
C ALA A 132 23.83 13.17 1.76
N ALA A 133 24.59 12.12 2.05
CA ALA A 133 25.86 12.21 2.78
C ALA A 133 27.02 12.74 1.91
N LEU A 134 26.92 12.64 0.58
CA LEU A 134 27.96 13.09 -0.35
C LEU A 134 27.83 14.57 -0.74
N GLU A 135 26.63 15.16 -0.68
CA GLU A 135 26.39 16.57 -1.02
C GLU A 135 26.86 17.59 0.06
N HIS A 136 27.25 17.11 1.25
CA HIS A 136 27.70 17.94 2.37
C HIS A 136 29.24 18.10 2.49
N HIS A 137 30.01 17.83 1.43
CA HIS A 137 31.47 17.97 1.41
C HIS A 137 32.02 18.97 0.38
#